data_AF-A0A7L6CFE4-F1
#
_entry.id   AF-A0A7L6CFE4-F1
#
_cell.length_a   1.000
_cell.length_b   1.000
_cell.length_c   1.000
_cell.angle_alpha   90.00
_cell.angle_beta   90.00
_cell.angle_gamma   90.00
#
_symmetry.space_group_name_H-M   'P 1'
#
loop_
_entity.id
_entity.type
_entity.pdbx_description
1 polymer ?
#
loop_
_entity_poly.entity_id
_entity_poly.type
_entity_poly.pdbx_seq_one_letter_code
_entity_poly.pdbx_strand_id
1 'polypeptide(L)'
;MAGSDFILPIAVGAVLSWASYSVVAHVVSKRQISTLRAITWGILGTLSLVPGVCAFSAVGAEQPPAKQNALCSGNSPECYAKTHHNPVRECRQVMDKKATFRHVWSGNEEQSQFTTYLWHDENKRTIQMFGQQAKAINSLGMLTPLQYFCIFNANTGEVIAASFE
;
A
#
# COMPACT_ATOMS: atom_id res chain seq x y z
N MET A 1 -1.71 -15.02 34.54
CA MET A 1 -2.73 -16.09 34.50
C MET A 1 -3.18 -16.24 33.05
N ALA A 2 -2.58 -17.17 32.30
CA ALA A 2 -2.98 -17.50 30.93
C ALA A 2 -3.90 -18.72 31.01
N GLY A 3 -5.21 -18.46 30.97
CA GLY A 3 -6.26 -19.46 31.09
C GLY A 3 -6.51 -20.17 29.75
N SER A 4 -6.47 -21.50 29.82
CA SER A 4 -7.34 -22.54 29.20
C SER A 4 -8.01 -22.39 27.82
N ASP A 5 -7.99 -21.26 27.11
CA ASP A 5 -8.81 -21.07 25.90
C ASP A 5 -8.17 -21.59 24.60
N PHE A 6 -6.96 -22.15 24.67
CA PHE A 6 -6.23 -22.66 23.50
C PHE A 6 -6.32 -24.18 23.28
N ILE A 7 -6.93 -24.96 24.19
CA ILE A 7 -6.96 -26.43 24.06
C ILE A 7 -8.18 -26.93 23.25
N LEU A 8 -9.26 -26.15 23.17
CA LEU A 8 -10.46 -26.52 22.43
C LEU A 8 -10.30 -26.70 20.90
N PRO A 9 -9.56 -25.85 20.16
CA PRO A 9 -9.46 -26.04 18.71
C PRO A 9 -8.60 -27.26 18.30
N ILE A 10 -7.63 -27.66 19.13
CA ILE A 10 -6.73 -28.78 18.83
C ILE A 10 -7.46 -30.12 19.00
N ALA A 11 -8.30 -30.26 20.04
CA ALA A 11 -9.07 -31.47 20.29
C ALA A 11 -10.13 -31.71 19.20
N VAL A 12 -10.82 -30.66 18.74
CA VAL A 12 -11.85 -30.76 17.68
C VAL A 12 -11.23 -31.15 16.33
N GLY A 13 -10.05 -30.64 16.00
CA GLY A 13 -9.34 -30.98 14.76
C GLY A 13 -8.92 -32.45 14.67
N ALA A 14 -8.50 -33.05 15.79
CA ALA A 14 -8.10 -34.46 15.84
C ALA A 14 -9.29 -35.41 15.63
N VAL A 15 -10.46 -35.09 16.20
CA VAL A 15 -11.67 -35.92 16.08
C VAL A 15 -12.22 -35.91 14.65
N LEU A 16 -12.27 -34.76 13.99
CA LEU A 16 -12.73 -34.66 12.60
C LEU A 16 -11.81 -35.39 11.61
N SER A 17 -10.50 -35.36 11.86
CA SER A 17 -9.51 -36.08 11.05
C SER A 17 -9.62 -37.60 11.22
N TRP A 18 -9.88 -38.08 12.43
CA TRP A 18 -10.09 -39.50 12.70
C TRP A 18 -11.39 -40.02 12.05
N ALA A 19 -12.48 -39.27 12.19
CA ALA A 19 -13.78 -39.64 11.62
C ALA A 19 -13.70 -39.75 10.09
N SER A 20 -13.12 -38.75 9.43
CA SER A 20 -12.96 -38.75 7.96
C SER A 20 -12.07 -39.90 7.46
N TYR A 21 -10.95 -40.19 8.12
CA TYR A 21 -10.09 -41.31 7.74
C TYR A 21 -10.79 -42.67 7.91
N SER A 22 -11.58 -42.84 8.97
CA SER A 22 -12.29 -44.10 9.25
C SER A 22 -13.38 -44.41 8.22
N VAL A 23 -14.11 -43.39 7.75
CA VAL A 23 -15.16 -43.56 6.73
C VAL A 23 -14.54 -43.90 5.37
N VAL A 24 -13.44 -43.23 5.00
CA VAL A 24 -12.73 -43.53 3.74
C VAL A 24 -12.16 -44.95 3.78
N ALA A 25 -11.52 -45.35 4.87
CA ALA A 25 -10.98 -46.71 5.02
C ALA A 25 -12.08 -47.78 4.97
N HIS A 26 -13.24 -47.54 5.60
CA HIS A 26 -14.37 -48.48 5.56
C HIS A 26 -15.00 -48.61 4.17
N VAL A 27 -15.11 -47.51 3.42
CA VAL A 27 -15.66 -47.51 2.05
C VAL A 27 -14.70 -48.18 1.07
N VAL A 28 -13.39 -47.97 1.22
CA VAL A 28 -12.35 -48.60 0.40
C VAL A 28 -12.21 -50.10 0.71
N SER A 29 -12.40 -50.51 1.97
CA SER A 29 -12.33 -51.92 2.37
C SER A 29 -13.51 -52.76 1.87
N LYS A 30 -14.73 -52.21 1.85
CA LYS A 30 -15.95 -52.95 1.43
C LYS A 30 -16.15 -53.04 -0.09
N ARG A 31 -15.53 -52.16 -0.86
CA ARG A 31 -15.62 -52.13 -2.32
C ARG A 31 -14.27 -52.62 -2.82
N GLN A 32 -14.14 -53.88 -3.24
CA GLN A 32 -12.93 -54.38 -3.90
C GLN A 32 -12.67 -53.58 -5.18
N ILE A 33 -12.00 -52.46 -5.01
CA ILE A 33 -11.58 -51.55 -6.06
C ILE A 33 -10.09 -51.75 -6.18
N SER A 34 -9.67 -52.27 -7.35
CA SER A 34 -8.27 -52.39 -7.72
C SER A 34 -7.52 -51.09 -7.38
N THR A 35 -6.39 -51.26 -6.68
CA THR A 35 -5.52 -50.20 -6.12
C THR A 35 -5.13 -49.12 -7.13
N LEU A 36 -5.25 -49.39 -8.43
CA LEU A 36 -4.95 -48.45 -9.51
C LEU A 36 -6.00 -47.33 -9.70
N ARG A 37 -7.26 -47.53 -9.30
CA ARG A 37 -8.34 -46.53 -9.45
C ARG A 37 -8.50 -45.58 -8.26
N ALA A 38 -7.86 -45.86 -7.13
CA ALA A 38 -7.90 -44.99 -5.95
C ALA A 38 -6.98 -43.77 -6.08
N ILE A 39 -5.84 -43.93 -6.76
CA ILE A 39 -4.84 -42.85 -6.95
C ILE A 39 -5.39 -41.75 -7.88
N THR A 40 -6.20 -42.11 -8.87
CA THR A 40 -6.76 -41.16 -9.84
C THR A 40 -7.84 -40.24 -9.25
N TRP A 41 -8.59 -40.68 -8.23
CA TRP A 41 -9.56 -39.82 -7.52
C TRP A 41 -8.92 -39.00 -6.38
N GLY A 42 -7.79 -39.44 -5.83
CA GLY A 42 -7.04 -38.67 -4.81
C GLY A 42 -6.45 -37.37 -5.34
N ILE A 43 -6.07 -37.32 -6.63
CA ILE A 43 -5.48 -36.13 -7.26
C ILE A 43 -6.55 -35.10 -7.68
N LEU A 44 -7.81 -35.53 -7.94
CA LEU A 44 -8.88 -34.62 -8.32
C LEU A 44 -9.61 -34.00 -7.11
N GLY A 45 -9.56 -34.63 -5.94
CA GLY A 45 -10.20 -34.15 -4.71
C GLY A 45 -9.43 -33.06 -3.96
N THR A 46 -8.12 -32.92 -4.18
CA THR A 46 -7.29 -31.88 -3.53
C THR A 46 -7.38 -30.52 -4.22
N LEU A 47 -8.00 -30.41 -5.40
CA LEU A 47 -8.15 -29.15 -6.12
C LEU A 47 -9.45 -28.37 -5.85
N SER A 48 -10.38 -28.89 -5.03
CA SER A 48 -11.75 -28.33 -4.94
C SER A 48 -12.18 -27.83 -3.55
N LEU A 49 -11.24 -27.60 -2.62
CA LEU A 49 -11.53 -26.97 -1.32
C LEU A 49 -10.67 -25.73 -1.11
N VAL A 50 -10.90 -24.71 -1.93
CA VAL A 50 -10.72 -23.32 -1.51
C VAL A 50 -12.12 -22.70 -1.44
N PRO A 51 -12.82 -22.77 -0.30
CA PRO A 51 -13.97 -21.91 -0.11
C PRO A 51 -13.46 -20.46 -0.14
N GLY A 52 -13.93 -19.73 -1.15
CA GLY A 52 -13.78 -18.30 -1.26
C GLY A 52 -14.34 -17.63 -0.01
N VAL A 53 -13.43 -17.06 0.78
CA VAL A 53 -13.70 -15.91 1.64
C VAL A 53 -12.68 -14.85 1.26
N CYS A 54 -12.82 -14.31 0.06
CA CYS A 54 -12.26 -12.99 -0.26
C CYS A 54 -13.14 -11.95 0.43
N ALA A 55 -12.91 -11.76 1.72
CA ALA A 55 -13.28 -10.54 2.41
C ALA A 55 -12.01 -9.97 3.06
N PHE A 56 -10.99 -9.70 2.24
CA PHE A 56 -10.09 -8.61 2.57
C PHE A 56 -10.86 -7.33 2.29
N SER A 57 -11.67 -6.94 3.27
CA SER A 57 -11.99 -5.54 3.45
C SER A 57 -10.65 -4.85 3.68
N ALA A 58 -10.05 -4.34 2.60
CA ALA A 58 -9.24 -3.14 2.69
C ALA A 58 -10.20 -1.99 3.03
N VAL A 59 -10.77 -2.05 4.24
CA VAL A 59 -11.14 -0.85 4.96
C VAL A 59 -9.80 -0.17 5.16
N GLY A 60 -9.48 0.74 4.24
CA GLY A 60 -8.68 1.89 4.60
C GLY A 60 -9.39 2.47 5.81
N ALA A 61 -8.91 2.11 6.99
CA ALA A 61 -9.36 2.74 8.20
C ALA A 61 -8.90 4.18 8.04
N GLU A 62 -9.81 5.05 7.58
CA GLU A 62 -9.75 6.47 7.85
C GLU A 62 -9.71 6.59 9.36
N GLN A 63 -8.47 6.57 9.88
CA GLN A 63 -8.22 6.92 11.25
C GLN A 63 -8.74 8.35 11.41
N PRO A 64 -9.56 8.63 12.43
CA PRO A 64 -10.10 9.96 12.62
C PRO A 64 -8.95 10.97 12.65
N PRO A 65 -9.10 12.14 12.01
CA PRO A 65 -8.01 13.11 11.81
C PRO A 65 -7.30 13.51 13.12
N ALA A 66 -8.01 13.45 14.25
CA ALA A 66 -7.44 13.67 15.58
C ALA A 66 -6.32 12.67 15.96
N LYS A 67 -6.39 11.42 15.49
CA LYS A 67 -5.39 10.37 15.79
C LYS A 67 -4.16 10.48 14.87
N GLN A 68 -4.34 10.93 13.63
CA GLN A 68 -3.25 11.19 12.68
C GLN A 68 -2.39 12.39 13.09
N ASN A 69 -3.03 13.46 13.60
CA ASN A 69 -2.33 14.64 14.11
C ASN A 69 -1.41 14.32 15.30
N ALA A 70 -1.75 13.32 16.13
CA ALA A 70 -0.95 12.93 17.29
C ALA A 70 0.35 12.18 16.93
N LEU A 71 0.49 11.68 15.69
CA LEU A 71 1.66 10.91 15.26
C LEU A 71 2.89 11.80 15.00
N CYS A 72 2.68 13.08 14.68
CA CYS A 72 3.74 14.00 14.32
C CYS A 72 4.22 14.82 15.52
N SER A 73 5.27 14.33 16.19
CA SER A 73 5.94 15.10 17.23
C SER A 73 6.58 16.37 16.64
N GLY A 74 6.27 17.54 17.20
CA GLY A 74 6.96 18.80 16.89
C GLY A 74 6.44 19.61 15.69
N ASN A 75 5.17 19.44 15.29
CA ASN A 75 4.56 20.25 14.22
C ASN A 75 5.37 20.27 12.91
N SER A 76 6.04 19.15 12.60
CA SER A 76 6.82 18.99 11.38
C SER A 76 5.88 18.96 10.16
N PRO A 77 6.02 19.88 9.19
CA PRO A 77 5.22 19.88 7.97
C PRO A 77 5.46 18.61 7.15
N GLU A 78 6.70 18.10 7.12
CA GLU A 78 7.02 16.87 6.39
C GLU A 78 6.25 15.67 6.97
N CYS A 79 6.27 15.50 8.29
CA CYS A 79 5.51 14.43 8.93
C CYS A 79 4.01 14.60 8.67
N TYR A 80 3.51 15.83 8.79
CA TYR A 80 2.10 16.12 8.58
C TYR A 80 1.63 15.73 7.17
N ALA A 81 2.36 16.15 6.14
CA ALA A 81 2.09 15.81 4.75
C ALA A 81 2.10 14.29 4.55
N LYS A 82 3.14 13.61 5.03
CA LYS A 82 3.29 12.15 4.87
C LYS A 82 2.23 11.34 5.62
N THR A 83 1.64 11.89 6.67
CA THR A 83 0.59 11.22 7.47
C THR A 83 -0.82 11.52 6.94
N HIS A 84 -1.02 12.68 6.32
CA HIS A 84 -2.29 13.10 5.71
C HIS A 84 -2.21 12.98 4.18
N HIS A 85 -2.08 14.10 3.48
CA HIS A 85 -1.93 14.14 2.03
C HIS A 85 -0.55 14.66 1.65
N ASN A 86 0.15 13.88 0.82
CA ASN A 86 1.44 14.25 0.24
C ASN A 86 1.38 14.16 -1.30
N PRO A 87 0.89 15.20 -2.00
CA PRO A 87 0.56 15.16 -3.42
C PRO A 87 1.80 15.30 -4.34
N VAL A 88 2.83 14.49 -4.12
CA VAL A 88 4.10 14.53 -4.89
C VAL A 88 3.84 14.33 -6.38
N ARG A 89 2.98 13.35 -6.73
CA ARG A 89 2.69 13.00 -8.12
C ARG A 89 1.87 14.10 -8.81
N GLU A 90 0.89 14.65 -8.13
CA GLU A 90 0.00 15.69 -8.63
C GLU A 90 0.78 16.98 -8.86
N CYS A 91 1.63 17.36 -7.92
CA CYS A 91 2.53 18.51 -8.08
C CYS A 91 3.43 18.35 -9.31
N ARG A 92 4.02 17.18 -9.50
CA ARG A 92 4.82 16.86 -10.70
C ARG A 92 3.98 17.01 -11.97
N GLN A 93 2.78 16.45 -12.01
CA GLN A 93 1.88 16.58 -13.17
C GLN A 93 1.51 18.03 -13.48
N VAL A 94 1.27 18.86 -12.45
CA VAL A 94 0.99 20.28 -12.65
C VAL A 94 2.20 20.99 -13.25
N MET A 95 3.41 20.72 -12.75
CA MET A 95 4.64 21.30 -13.30
C MET A 95 4.90 20.82 -14.73
N ASP A 96 4.75 19.53 -15.01
CA ASP A 96 4.92 18.97 -16.35
C ASP A 96 3.95 19.61 -17.36
N LYS A 97 2.71 19.89 -16.94
CA LYS A 97 1.71 20.57 -17.77
C LYS A 97 2.00 22.06 -17.98
N LYS A 98 2.61 22.74 -16.99
CA LYS A 98 2.90 24.17 -17.02
C LYS A 98 4.27 24.50 -17.64
N ALA A 99 5.18 23.53 -17.73
CA ALA A 99 6.51 23.72 -18.28
C ALA A 99 6.43 24.14 -19.75
N THR A 100 7.08 25.26 -20.08
CA THR A 100 7.23 25.76 -21.46
C THR A 100 8.56 25.35 -22.08
N PHE A 101 9.38 24.60 -21.34
CA PHE A 101 10.71 24.14 -21.72
C PHE A 101 10.83 22.62 -21.52
N ARG A 102 11.88 22.02 -22.08
CA ARG A 102 12.15 20.59 -21.88
C ARG A 102 12.87 20.37 -20.56
N HIS A 103 12.36 19.45 -19.75
CA HIS A 103 12.99 19.03 -18.50
C HIS A 103 12.96 17.52 -18.32
N VAL A 104 13.85 17.05 -17.46
CA VAL A 104 13.93 15.66 -17.02
C VAL A 104 13.98 15.60 -15.51
N TRP A 105 13.24 14.67 -14.95
CA TRP A 105 13.30 14.32 -13.54
C TRP A 105 14.41 13.28 -13.34
N SER A 106 15.23 13.49 -12.32
CA SER A 106 16.26 12.54 -11.87
C SER A 106 15.65 11.61 -10.83
N GLY A 107 16.08 10.35 -10.84
CA GLY A 107 15.55 9.32 -9.94
C GLY A 107 14.35 8.57 -10.51
N ASN A 108 13.92 7.55 -9.78
CA ASN A 108 12.78 6.71 -10.15
C ASN A 108 11.47 7.43 -9.76
N GLU A 109 10.33 7.11 -10.39
CA GLU A 109 9.04 7.71 -9.99
C GLU A 109 8.69 7.50 -8.51
N GLU A 110 9.26 6.47 -7.89
CA GLU A 110 9.06 6.11 -6.49
C GLU A 110 9.91 6.92 -5.50
N GLN A 111 10.98 7.57 -5.97
CA GLN A 111 11.79 8.43 -5.10
C GLN A 111 11.14 9.81 -5.01
N SER A 112 10.90 10.27 -3.77
CA SER A 112 10.32 11.59 -3.54
C SER A 112 11.24 12.67 -4.12
N GLN A 113 10.81 13.25 -5.24
CA GLN A 113 11.49 14.35 -5.92
C GLN A 113 11.49 15.63 -5.06
N PHE A 114 10.65 15.68 -4.02
CA PHE A 114 10.62 16.74 -3.04
C PHE A 114 11.29 16.29 -1.74
N THR A 115 12.23 17.06 -1.26
CA THR A 115 13.09 16.73 -0.12
C THR A 115 12.90 17.64 1.07
N THR A 116 12.36 18.84 0.85
CA THR A 116 12.21 19.86 1.89
C THR A 116 10.76 20.27 1.98
N TYR A 117 10.22 20.32 3.20
CA TYR A 117 8.83 20.71 3.47
C TYR A 117 8.84 21.83 4.49
N LEU A 118 8.12 22.92 4.20
CA LEU A 118 7.95 24.07 5.07
C LEU A 118 6.46 24.41 5.18
N TRP A 119 6.04 24.95 6.32
CA TRP A 119 4.71 25.54 6.42
C TRP A 119 4.66 26.81 5.56
N HIS A 120 3.71 26.84 4.62
CA HIS A 120 3.39 28.07 3.89
C HIS A 120 2.41 28.92 4.71
N ASP A 121 1.38 28.28 5.24
CA ASP A 121 0.46 28.82 6.23
C ASP A 121 0.03 27.66 7.15
N GLU A 122 0.54 27.67 8.37
CA GLU A 122 0.29 26.62 9.36
C GLU A 122 -1.18 26.57 9.79
N ASN A 123 -1.83 27.73 9.95
CA ASN A 123 -3.22 27.82 10.39
C ASN A 123 -4.17 27.20 9.34
N LYS A 124 -3.86 27.41 8.06
CA LYS A 124 -4.60 26.80 6.94
C LYS A 124 -4.09 25.40 6.58
N ARG A 125 -3.08 24.88 7.28
CA ARG A 125 -2.39 23.62 6.97
C ARG A 125 -1.94 23.54 5.52
N THR A 126 -1.43 24.64 4.98
CA THR A 126 -0.82 24.66 3.64
C THR A 126 0.68 24.50 3.76
N ILE A 127 1.23 23.60 2.95
CA ILE A 127 2.63 23.22 2.97
C ILE A 127 3.24 23.59 1.63
N GLN A 128 4.45 24.15 1.68
CA GLN A 128 5.31 24.33 0.53
C GLN A 128 6.42 23.28 0.59
N MET A 129 6.51 22.46 -0.44
CA MET A 129 7.61 21.52 -0.60
C MET A 129 8.51 21.92 -1.76
N PHE A 130 9.80 21.61 -1.62
CA PHE A 130 10.85 21.96 -2.57
C PHE A 130 11.61 20.72 -3.02
N GLY A 131 12.13 20.77 -4.23
CA GLY A 131 13.03 19.77 -4.75
C GLY A 131 14.06 20.36 -5.71
N GLN A 132 15.08 19.55 -5.99
CA GLN A 132 16.22 19.90 -6.85
C GLN A 132 16.60 18.75 -7.80
N GLN A 133 15.74 17.73 -7.92
CA GLN A 133 16.01 16.54 -8.70
C GLN A 133 15.62 16.70 -10.18
N ALA A 134 15.24 17.89 -10.64
CA ALA A 134 14.92 18.16 -12.04
C ALA A 134 16.07 18.87 -12.75
N LYS A 135 16.17 18.68 -14.07
CA LYS A 135 17.11 19.40 -14.93
C LYS A 135 16.44 19.89 -16.20
N ALA A 136 16.72 21.13 -16.60
CA ALA A 136 16.32 21.66 -17.90
C ALA A 136 17.29 21.17 -18.98
N ILE A 137 16.77 20.96 -20.19
CA ILE A 137 17.55 20.60 -21.38
C ILE A 137 17.47 21.76 -22.37
N ASN A 138 18.62 22.36 -22.69
CA ASN A 138 18.69 23.40 -23.72
C ASN A 138 18.78 22.81 -25.15
N SER A 139 18.83 23.67 -26.16
CA SER A 139 18.93 23.26 -27.58
C SER A 139 20.21 22.49 -27.93
N LEU A 140 21.25 22.61 -27.12
CA LEU A 140 22.52 21.91 -27.26
C LEU A 140 22.56 20.59 -26.47
N GLY A 141 21.46 20.22 -25.79
CA GLY A 141 21.40 19.01 -24.96
C GLY A 141 22.10 19.13 -23.61
N MET A 142 22.53 20.33 -23.20
CA MET A 142 23.13 20.54 -21.88
C MET A 142 22.06 20.48 -20.79
N LEU A 143 22.41 19.85 -19.66
CA LEU A 143 21.54 19.70 -18.49
C LEU A 143 21.88 20.74 -17.42
N THR A 144 20.91 21.56 -17.03
CA THR A 144 21.05 22.54 -15.95
C THR A 144 20.11 22.18 -14.79
N PRO A 145 20.59 22.11 -13.53
CA PRO A 145 19.74 21.85 -12.38
C PRO A 145 18.58 22.86 -12.26
N LEU A 146 17.41 22.37 -11.87
CA LEU A 146 16.24 23.20 -11.62
C LEU A 146 15.84 23.06 -10.15
N GLN A 147 15.60 24.22 -9.53
CA GLN A 147 14.85 24.28 -8.29
C GLN A 147 13.36 24.42 -8.63
N TYR A 148 12.51 23.82 -7.80
CA TYR A 148 11.07 23.89 -7.98
C TYR A 148 10.38 23.74 -6.65
N PHE A 149 9.15 24.21 -6.61
CA PHE A 149 8.30 24.14 -5.43
C PHE A 149 6.88 23.72 -5.79
N CYS A 150 6.19 23.20 -4.78
CA CYS A 150 4.74 22.98 -4.81
C CYS A 150 4.12 23.42 -3.49
N ILE A 151 3.06 24.23 -3.56
CA ILE A 151 2.21 24.64 -2.44
C ILE A 151 0.90 23.87 -2.54
N PHE A 152 0.51 23.20 -1.48
CA PHE A 152 -0.71 22.41 -1.42
C PHE A 152 -1.39 22.50 -0.06
N ASN A 153 -2.69 22.22 -0.01
CA ASN A 153 -3.43 22.06 1.23
C ASN A 153 -3.20 20.63 1.77
N ALA A 154 -2.57 20.49 2.93
CA ALA A 154 -2.23 19.19 3.48
C ALA A 154 -3.42 18.42 4.06
N ASN A 155 -4.54 19.09 4.33
CA ASN A 155 -5.78 18.45 4.75
C ASN A 155 -6.49 17.75 3.58
N THR A 156 -6.45 18.34 2.38
CA THR A 156 -7.22 17.87 1.21
C THR A 156 -6.37 17.28 0.08
N GLY A 157 -5.06 17.55 0.07
CA GLY A 157 -4.16 17.22 -1.03
C GLY A 157 -4.28 18.15 -2.25
N GLU A 158 -5.11 19.19 -2.18
CA GLU A 158 -5.31 20.12 -3.30
C GLU A 158 -4.02 20.92 -3.59
N VAL A 159 -3.54 20.85 -4.83
CA VAL A 159 -2.39 21.63 -5.30
C VAL A 159 -2.82 23.06 -5.62
N ILE A 160 -2.29 24.02 -4.86
CA ILE A 160 -2.59 25.44 -4.98
C ILE A 160 -1.69 26.09 -6.04
N ALA A 161 -0.39 25.80 -5.97
CA ALA A 161 0.60 26.30 -6.91
C ALA A 161 1.75 25.30 -7.06
N ALA A 162 2.33 25.21 -8.26
CA ALA A 162 3.56 24.47 -8.48
C ALA A 162 4.29 25.11 -9.66
N SER A 163 5.61 25.28 -9.53
CA SER A 163 6.46 25.92 -10.54
C SER A 163 7.92 25.54 -10.37
N PHE A 164 8.66 25.66 -11.46
CA PHE A 164 10.11 25.79 -11.44
C PHE A 164 10.50 27.23 -11.06
N GLU A 165 11.65 27.38 -10.40
CA GLU A 165 12.30 28.68 -10.11
C GLU A 165 13.36 29.03 -11.17
#